data_AF-A0A661TQE0-F1
#
_entry.id   AF-A0A661TQE0-F1
#
_cell.length_a   1.000
_cell.length_b   1.000
_cell.length_c   1.000
_cell.angle_alpha   90.00
_cell.angle_beta   90.00
_cell.angle_gamma   90.00
#
_symmetry.space_group_name_H-M   'P 1'
#
loop_
_entity.id
_entity.type
_entity.pdbx_description
1 polymer ?
#
loop_
_entity_poly.entity_id
_entity_poly.type
_entity_poly.pdbx_seq_one_letter_code
_entity_poly.pdbx_strand_id
1 'polypeptide(L)'
;MSLGIKGKEILKESKYDLFRKAFIDSIMQRIGLEGQVGSDIRSIISKTLEEEKFDVIVDKLLRNITKETNLSKEDSLKALPILLEEDVVGEISKNLPGQVQKEKVMGKETEENEIYNKGKVNKLWGAINFKHLIGPKLSLVNDIFLLLKGSNAIRYTLLFGLSFLIIAALIFKSIYKALIVGLTLTEIPGESTITMIANILGGLGGFLIFFVSLTFIFEYILHLERSNKQVQDLVWNYFIKRK
;
A
#
# COMPACT_ATOMS: atom_id res chain seq x y z
N MET A 1 4.57 -21.36 -4.46
CA MET A 1 5.65 -21.37 -3.44
C MET A 1 5.14 -22.28 -2.34
N SER A 2 6.02 -23.09 -1.76
CA SER A 2 5.57 -24.26 -1.01
C SER A 2 6.02 -24.17 0.44
N LEU A 3 5.05 -24.29 1.34
CA LEU A 3 5.25 -24.74 2.71
C LEU A 3 6.36 -25.81 2.77
N GLY A 4 7.32 -25.61 3.66
CA GLY A 4 8.33 -26.61 3.96
C GLY A 4 7.71 -27.81 4.68
N ILE A 5 8.45 -28.92 4.77
CA ILE A 5 7.94 -30.18 5.34
C ILE A 5 7.46 -29.97 6.79
N LYS A 6 8.27 -29.32 7.62
CA LYS A 6 7.91 -28.99 9.02
C LYS A 6 6.74 -28.03 9.10
N GLY A 7 6.67 -27.04 8.21
CA GLY A 7 5.52 -26.13 8.14
C GLY A 7 4.20 -26.88 7.90
N LYS A 8 4.19 -27.85 6.99
CA LYS A 8 3.01 -28.69 6.73
C LYS A 8 2.62 -29.55 7.94
N GLU A 9 3.61 -30.12 8.63
CA GLU A 9 3.39 -30.94 9.83
C GLU A 9 2.76 -30.11 10.96
N ILE A 10 3.30 -28.92 11.23
CA ILE A 10 2.77 -27.99 12.25
C ILE A 10 1.30 -27.63 11.97
N LEU A 11 0.96 -27.31 10.72
CA LEU A 11 -0.42 -26.99 10.34
C LEU A 11 -1.34 -28.22 10.54
N LYS A 12 -0.90 -29.39 10.10
CA LYS A 12 -1.65 -30.65 10.22
C LYS A 12 -1.92 -31.03 11.67
N GLU A 13 -0.90 -31.01 12.54
CA GLU A 13 -1.02 -31.32 13.97
C GLU A 13 -1.94 -30.36 14.72
N SER A 14 -1.97 -29.11 14.25
CA SER A 14 -2.83 -28.07 14.81
C SER A 14 -4.31 -28.30 14.49
N LYS A 15 -4.65 -29.26 13.60
CA LYS A 15 -5.98 -29.41 12.97
C LYS A 15 -6.39 -28.15 12.20
N TYR A 16 -5.41 -27.43 11.64
CA TYR A 16 -5.62 -26.19 10.92
C TYR A 16 -6.63 -26.36 9.77
N ASP A 17 -6.66 -27.50 9.10
CA ASP A 17 -7.62 -27.79 8.02
C ASP A 17 -9.09 -27.57 8.41
N LEU A 18 -9.46 -27.83 9.67
CA LEU A 18 -10.83 -27.63 10.16
C LEU A 18 -11.21 -26.15 10.24
N PHE A 19 -10.22 -25.26 10.41
CA PHE A 19 -10.40 -23.82 10.60
C PHE A 19 -9.94 -23.00 9.40
N ARG A 20 -9.13 -23.58 8.54
CA ARG A 20 -8.52 -22.96 7.35
C ARG A 20 -9.58 -22.25 6.50
N LYS A 21 -10.74 -22.88 6.29
CA LYS A 21 -11.85 -22.26 5.56
C LYS A 21 -12.38 -21.01 6.26
N ALA A 22 -12.68 -21.09 7.56
CA ALA A 22 -13.17 -19.95 8.35
C ALA A 22 -12.14 -18.82 8.42
N PHE A 23 -10.86 -19.16 8.46
CA PHE A 23 -9.76 -18.21 8.44
C PHE A 23 -9.69 -17.47 7.11
N ILE A 24 -9.72 -18.19 5.98
CA ILE A 24 -9.74 -17.58 4.65
C ILE A 24 -11.01 -16.75 4.43
N ASP A 25 -12.17 -17.23 4.90
CA ASP A 25 -13.43 -16.48 4.84
C ASP A 25 -13.32 -15.16 5.63
N SER A 26 -12.61 -15.16 6.77
CA SER A 26 -12.40 -13.94 7.57
C SER A 26 -11.44 -12.96 6.90
N ILE A 27 -10.35 -13.46 6.29
CA ILE A 27 -9.45 -12.65 5.45
C ILE A 27 -10.23 -12.03 4.29
N MET A 28 -11.02 -12.83 3.57
CA MET A 28 -11.83 -12.36 2.45
C MET A 28 -12.84 -11.32 2.92
N GLN A 29 -13.56 -11.57 4.01
CA GLN A 29 -14.50 -10.61 4.58
C GLN A 29 -13.82 -9.28 4.92
N ARG A 30 -12.64 -9.31 5.54
CA ARG A 30 -11.86 -8.09 5.84
C ARG A 30 -11.48 -7.33 4.57
N ILE A 31 -11.00 -8.03 3.54
CA ILE A 31 -10.69 -7.43 2.23
C ILE A 31 -11.96 -6.82 1.61
N GLY A 32 -13.09 -7.52 1.68
CA GLY A 32 -14.38 -7.10 1.13
C GLY A 32 -15.03 -5.92 1.84
N LEU A 33 -14.77 -5.73 3.13
CA LEU A 33 -15.28 -4.59 3.89
C LEU A 33 -14.37 -3.38 3.76
N GLU A 34 -13.06 -3.56 3.89
CA GLU A 34 -12.12 -2.43 4.03
C GLU A 34 -11.55 -1.96 2.69
N GLY A 35 -11.49 -2.82 1.66
CA GLY A 35 -10.75 -2.51 0.43
C GLY A 35 -9.25 -2.39 0.73
N GLN A 36 -8.53 -3.49 0.53
CA GLN A 36 -7.14 -3.63 1.01
C GLN A 36 -6.09 -3.41 -0.10
N VAL A 37 -6.35 -2.55 -1.10
CA VAL A 37 -5.38 -2.34 -2.19
C VAL A 37 -4.08 -1.73 -1.66
N GLY A 38 -2.96 -2.27 -2.11
CA GLY A 38 -1.60 -1.94 -1.67
C GLY A 38 -1.19 -2.59 -0.35
N SER A 39 -2.10 -3.24 0.38
CA SER A 39 -1.81 -3.86 1.67
C SER A 39 -1.06 -5.18 1.51
N ASP A 40 -0.15 -5.43 2.45
CA ASP A 40 0.55 -6.71 2.61
C ASP A 40 -0.40 -7.76 3.20
N ILE A 41 -0.54 -8.90 2.52
CA ILE A 41 -1.34 -10.04 2.97
C ILE A 41 -0.89 -10.50 4.36
N ARG A 42 0.40 -10.43 4.69
CA ARG A 42 0.89 -10.74 6.04
C ARG A 42 0.25 -9.86 7.10
N SER A 43 0.09 -8.56 6.83
CA SER A 43 -0.56 -7.64 7.75
C SER A 43 -2.04 -7.96 7.95
N ILE A 44 -2.73 -8.35 6.86
CA ILE A 44 -4.13 -8.78 6.92
C ILE A 44 -4.25 -10.07 7.73
N ILE A 45 -3.35 -11.03 7.53
CA ILE A 45 -3.26 -12.27 8.31
C ILE A 45 -3.06 -11.96 9.79
N SER A 46 -2.08 -11.14 10.15
CA SER A 46 -1.82 -10.77 11.55
C SER A 46 -3.06 -10.19 12.23
N LYS A 47 -3.72 -9.21 11.59
CA LYS A 47 -4.98 -8.64 12.10
C LYS A 47 -6.10 -9.66 12.23
N THR A 48 -6.14 -10.64 11.35
CA THR A 48 -7.16 -11.71 11.40
C THR A 48 -6.88 -12.69 12.54
N LEU A 49 -5.60 -12.95 12.85
CA LEU A 49 -5.21 -13.83 13.95
C LEU A 49 -5.51 -13.23 15.34
N GLU A 50 -5.67 -11.91 15.43
CA GLU A 50 -6.06 -11.19 16.66
C GLU A 50 -7.56 -11.32 16.99
N GLU A 51 -8.36 -11.94 16.11
CA GLU A 51 -9.79 -12.15 16.36
C GLU A 51 -10.01 -13.30 17.35
N GLU A 52 -10.76 -13.06 18.44
CA GLU A 52 -10.98 -13.98 19.57
C GLU A 52 -11.36 -15.42 19.15
N LYS A 53 -12.11 -15.55 18.04
CA LYS A 53 -12.53 -16.85 17.50
C LYS A 53 -11.37 -17.75 17.07
N PHE A 54 -10.16 -17.21 16.91
CA PHE A 54 -8.96 -17.94 16.53
C PHE A 54 -7.96 -18.15 17.67
N ASP A 55 -8.14 -17.56 18.86
CA ASP A 55 -7.18 -17.62 19.97
C ASP A 55 -6.73 -19.06 20.29
N VAL A 56 -7.69 -19.98 20.40
CA VAL A 56 -7.42 -21.38 20.74
C VAL A 56 -6.50 -22.05 19.70
N ILE A 57 -6.68 -21.75 18.41
CA ILE A 57 -5.84 -22.35 17.37
C ILE A 57 -4.51 -21.61 17.21
N VAL A 58 -4.49 -20.30 17.41
CA VAL A 58 -3.26 -19.49 17.44
C VAL A 58 -2.34 -20.01 18.55
N ASP A 59 -2.84 -20.18 19.77
CA ASP A 59 -2.07 -20.73 20.89
C ASP A 59 -1.54 -22.13 20.62
N LYS A 60 -2.30 -22.95 19.89
CA LYS A 60 -1.88 -24.29 19.52
C LYS A 60 -0.79 -24.25 18.45
N LEU A 61 -0.95 -23.41 17.43
CA LEU A 61 0.04 -23.19 16.37
C LEU A 61 1.35 -22.67 16.93
N LEU A 62 1.30 -21.66 17.83
CA LEU A 62 2.49 -21.10 18.46
C LEU A 62 3.24 -22.14 19.29
N ARG A 63 2.52 -22.94 20.10
CA ARG A 63 3.13 -24.04 20.87
C ARG A 63 3.81 -25.05 19.96
N ASN A 64 3.19 -25.41 18.85
CA ASN A 64 3.75 -26.36 17.89
C ASN A 64 4.97 -25.77 17.16
N ILE A 65 4.94 -24.49 16.76
CA ILE A 65 6.10 -23.80 16.17
C ILE A 65 7.27 -23.82 17.17
N THR A 66 7.06 -23.34 18.41
CA THR A 66 8.11 -23.30 19.43
C THR A 66 8.72 -24.69 19.67
N LYS A 67 7.87 -25.73 19.76
CA LYS A 67 8.31 -27.12 19.98
C LYS A 67 9.13 -27.67 18.81
N GLU A 68 8.73 -27.41 17.57
CA GLU A 68 9.33 -28.03 16.38
C GLU A 68 10.53 -27.25 15.81
N THR A 69 10.70 -25.97 16.17
CA THR A 69 11.73 -25.09 15.59
C THR A 69 12.68 -24.42 16.59
N ASN A 70 12.54 -24.69 17.90
CA ASN A 70 13.34 -24.04 18.97
C ASN A 70 13.36 -22.50 18.89
N LEU A 71 12.35 -21.90 18.26
CA LEU A 71 12.22 -20.44 18.20
C LEU A 71 11.76 -19.92 19.56
N SER A 72 12.16 -18.70 19.92
CA SER A 72 11.59 -18.03 21.09
C SER A 72 10.08 -17.84 20.89
N LYS A 73 9.34 -17.58 21.97
CA LYS A 73 7.91 -17.26 21.86
C LYS A 73 7.68 -16.03 20.97
N GLU A 74 8.52 -15.01 21.11
CA GLU A 74 8.46 -13.78 20.31
C GLU A 74 8.74 -14.05 18.82
N ASP A 75 9.76 -14.85 18.51
CA ASP A 75 10.07 -15.25 17.14
C ASP A 75 8.95 -16.10 16.54
N SER A 76 8.33 -16.97 17.34
CA SER A 76 7.22 -17.83 16.93
C SER A 76 5.98 -16.99 16.57
N LEU A 77 5.71 -15.93 17.32
CA LEU A 77 4.65 -14.96 17.02
C LEU A 77 4.88 -14.27 15.66
N LYS A 78 6.12 -13.87 15.37
CA LYS A 78 6.47 -13.25 14.08
C LYS A 78 6.50 -14.25 12.92
N ALA A 79 6.83 -15.51 13.19
CA ALA A 79 6.88 -16.57 12.19
C ALA A 79 5.49 -17.07 11.76
N LEU A 80 4.50 -17.01 12.65
CA LEU A 80 3.16 -17.54 12.39
C LEU A 80 2.48 -16.88 11.18
N PRO A 81 2.41 -15.53 11.04
CA PRO A 81 1.84 -14.89 9.87
C PRO A 81 2.52 -15.29 8.55
N ILE A 82 3.85 -15.48 8.57
CA ILE A 82 4.64 -15.90 7.39
C ILE A 82 4.27 -17.34 7.01
N LEU A 83 4.17 -18.23 8.01
CA LEU A 83 3.78 -19.62 7.79
C LEU A 83 2.38 -19.72 7.18
N LEU A 84 1.43 -18.93 7.70
CA LEU A 84 0.07 -18.92 7.19
C LEU A 84 -0.03 -18.27 5.82
N GLU A 85 0.73 -17.22 5.54
CA GLU A 85 0.79 -16.59 4.21
C GLU A 85 1.14 -17.63 3.14
N GLU A 86 2.18 -18.45 3.37
CA GLU A 86 2.60 -19.50 2.43
C GLU A 86 1.50 -20.55 2.16
N ASP A 87 0.59 -20.77 3.10
CA ASP A 87 -0.57 -21.64 2.94
C ASP A 87 -1.73 -20.95 2.20
N VAL A 88 -2.11 -19.74 2.64
CA VAL A 88 -3.35 -19.10 2.21
C VAL A 88 -3.19 -18.33 0.91
N VAL A 89 -1.99 -17.84 0.59
CA VAL A 89 -1.78 -16.96 -0.58
C VAL A 89 -2.17 -17.62 -1.89
N GLY A 90 -1.97 -18.93 -2.01
CA GLY A 90 -2.37 -19.69 -3.18
C GLY A 90 -3.89 -19.73 -3.38
N GLU A 91 -4.65 -19.79 -2.29
CA GLU A 91 -6.11 -19.75 -2.33
C GLU A 91 -6.63 -18.32 -2.54
N ILE A 92 -6.05 -17.33 -1.86
CA ILE A 92 -6.37 -15.92 -2.07
C ILE A 92 -6.14 -15.54 -3.55
N SER A 93 -5.01 -15.94 -4.12
CA SER A 93 -4.67 -15.65 -5.53
C SER A 93 -5.63 -16.32 -6.52
N LYS A 94 -6.16 -17.50 -6.20
CA LYS A 94 -7.18 -18.18 -7.02
C LYS A 94 -8.51 -17.44 -6.98
N ASN A 95 -8.87 -16.90 -5.81
CA ASN A 95 -10.14 -16.20 -5.61
C ASN A 95 -10.09 -14.73 -6.07
N LEU A 96 -8.90 -14.12 -6.08
CA LEU A 96 -8.65 -12.74 -6.52
C LEU A 96 -7.65 -12.73 -7.69
N PRO A 97 -8.03 -13.23 -8.88
CA PRO A 97 -7.12 -13.40 -10.00
C PRO A 97 -6.55 -12.06 -10.48
N GLY A 98 -5.23 -12.01 -10.65
CA GLY A 98 -4.51 -10.80 -11.08
C GLY A 98 -4.36 -9.71 -9.99
N GLN A 99 -4.93 -9.93 -8.80
CA GLN A 99 -4.88 -8.97 -7.68
C GLN A 99 -3.89 -9.37 -6.58
N VAL A 100 -3.07 -10.40 -6.77
CA VAL A 100 -1.99 -10.73 -5.81
C VAL A 100 -0.66 -10.50 -6.50
N GLN A 101 0.06 -9.46 -6.07
CA GLN A 101 1.38 -9.11 -6.61
C GLN A 101 2.48 -9.62 -5.69
N LYS A 102 3.60 -10.04 -6.30
CA LYS A 102 4.78 -10.49 -5.56
C LYS A 102 5.85 -9.41 -5.61
N GLU A 103 6.23 -8.92 -4.44
CA GLU A 103 7.35 -8.01 -4.29
C GLU A 103 8.51 -8.76 -3.63
N LYS A 104 9.67 -8.79 -4.28
CA LYS A 104 10.86 -9.39 -3.69
C LYS A 104 11.41 -8.43 -2.64
N VAL A 105 11.58 -8.91 -1.42
CA VAL A 105 12.22 -8.10 -0.36
C VAL A 105 13.70 -7.92 -0.73
N MET A 106 14.09 -6.73 -1.21
CA MET A 106 15.47 -6.38 -1.54
C MET A 106 16.05 -5.42 -0.50
N GLY A 107 17.08 -5.85 0.24
CA GLY A 107 17.95 -4.98 1.04
C GLY A 107 17.77 -5.04 2.58
N LYS A 108 18.93 -4.98 3.26
CA LYS A 108 19.26 -4.99 4.71
C LYS A 108 18.62 -6.06 5.61
N GLU A 109 19.40 -6.49 6.61
CA GLU A 109 18.94 -7.24 7.79
C GLU A 109 17.89 -6.40 8.52
N THR A 110 16.64 -6.57 8.09
CA THR A 110 15.48 -6.19 8.86
C THR A 110 15.12 -7.37 9.75
N GLU A 111 14.52 -7.10 10.89
CA GLU A 111 14.04 -8.14 11.81
C GLU A 111 13.14 -9.18 11.10
N GLU A 112 12.37 -8.74 10.10
CA GLU A 112 11.54 -9.59 9.24
C GLU A 112 12.39 -10.57 8.40
N ASN A 113 13.55 -10.14 7.89
CA ASN A 113 14.50 -11.00 7.17
C ASN A 113 15.18 -12.00 8.12
N GLU A 114 15.46 -11.62 9.37
CA GLU A 114 16.01 -12.54 10.37
C GLU A 114 15.03 -13.67 10.69
N ILE A 115 13.76 -13.33 10.96
CA ILE A 115 12.70 -14.33 11.19
C ILE A 115 12.53 -15.21 9.95
N TYR A 116 12.52 -14.61 8.75
CA TYR A 116 12.44 -15.36 7.49
C TYR A 116 13.58 -16.39 7.37
N ASN A 117 14.81 -15.98 7.66
CA ASN A 117 15.99 -16.84 7.61
C ASN A 117 15.95 -17.94 8.68
N LYS A 118 15.56 -17.60 9.92
CA LYS A 118 15.39 -18.58 11.01
C LYS A 118 14.36 -19.65 10.64
N GLY A 119 13.21 -19.27 10.07
CA GLY A 119 12.20 -20.24 9.64
C GLY A 119 12.61 -21.04 8.40
N LYS A 120 13.40 -20.46 7.48
CA LYS A 120 14.02 -21.19 6.37
C LYS A 120 14.99 -22.27 6.84
N VAL A 121 15.88 -21.95 7.79
CA VAL A 121 16.80 -22.93 8.41
C VAL A 121 16.01 -24.06 9.08
N ASN A 122 14.90 -23.71 9.73
CA ASN A 122 13.98 -24.66 10.33
C ASN A 122 13.00 -25.33 9.36
N LYS A 123 13.16 -25.15 8.04
CA LYS A 123 12.33 -25.77 7.00
C LYS A 123 10.82 -25.51 7.16
N LEU A 124 10.44 -24.33 7.67
CA LEU A 124 9.04 -23.89 7.75
C LEU A 124 8.48 -23.52 6.37
N TRP A 125 9.28 -22.85 5.53
CA TRP A 125 8.90 -22.36 4.20
C TRP A 125 10.05 -22.40 3.19
N GLY A 126 9.74 -21.99 1.96
CA GLY A 126 10.66 -22.01 0.82
C GLY A 126 11.82 -21.01 0.89
N ALA A 127 12.68 -21.02 -0.13
CA ALA A 127 13.97 -20.34 -0.07
C ALA A 127 13.94 -18.81 -0.31
N ILE A 128 12.84 -18.24 -0.81
CA ILE A 128 12.79 -16.85 -1.30
C ILE A 128 11.73 -16.05 -0.55
N ASN A 129 12.15 -14.98 0.12
CA ASN A 129 11.25 -14.07 0.84
C ASN A 129 10.53 -13.13 -0.15
N PHE A 130 9.24 -13.36 -0.35
CA PHE A 130 8.34 -12.48 -1.09
C PHE A 130 7.33 -11.86 -0.15
N LYS A 131 7.04 -10.57 -0.34
CA LYS A 131 5.81 -9.97 0.17
C LYS A 131 4.71 -10.13 -0.87
N HIS A 132 3.52 -10.49 -0.42
CA HIS A 132 2.35 -10.56 -1.28
C HIS A 132 1.44 -9.38 -1.00
N LEU A 133 1.23 -8.55 -2.01
CA LEU A 133 0.36 -7.37 -1.92
C LEU A 133 -0.97 -7.65 -2.60
N ILE A 134 -2.04 -7.10 -2.03
CA ILE A 134 -3.35 -7.04 -2.68
C ILE A 134 -3.37 -5.85 -3.65
N GLY A 135 -3.59 -6.10 -4.94
CA GLY A 135 -3.60 -5.09 -6.00
C GLY A 135 -2.22 -4.45 -6.26
N PRO A 136 -2.15 -3.51 -7.20
CA PRO A 136 -0.95 -2.70 -7.42
C PRO A 136 -0.73 -1.74 -6.25
N LYS A 137 0.51 -1.64 -5.79
CA LYS A 137 0.89 -0.57 -4.87
C LYS A 137 0.77 0.77 -5.60
N LEU A 138 -0.19 1.58 -5.16
CA LEU A 138 -0.41 2.90 -5.75
C LEU A 138 0.76 3.83 -5.39
N SER A 139 1.36 4.38 -6.44
CA SER A 139 2.48 5.31 -6.31
C SER A 139 1.98 6.68 -6.75
N LEU A 140 1.92 7.61 -5.79
CA LEU A 140 1.60 9.01 -6.04
C LEU A 140 2.38 9.58 -7.23
N VAL A 141 3.67 9.26 -7.32
CA VAL A 141 4.54 9.74 -8.40
C VAL A 141 4.13 9.17 -9.75
N ASN A 142 3.82 7.87 -9.81
CA ASN A 142 3.41 7.23 -11.05
C ASN A 142 2.03 7.73 -11.50
N ASP A 143 1.12 7.93 -10.54
CA ASP A 143 -0.23 8.44 -10.81
C ASP A 143 -0.19 9.90 -11.30
N ILE A 144 0.63 10.74 -10.67
CA ILE A 144 0.90 12.12 -11.13
C ILE A 144 1.47 12.11 -12.55
N PHE A 145 2.45 11.23 -12.83
CA PHE A 145 3.05 11.13 -14.15
C PHE A 145 2.03 10.69 -15.21
N LEU A 146 1.21 9.68 -14.91
CA LEU A 146 0.14 9.21 -15.79
C LEU A 146 -0.86 10.33 -16.08
N LEU A 147 -1.22 11.14 -15.08
CA LEU A 147 -2.13 12.27 -15.25
C LEU A 147 -1.55 13.40 -16.08
N LEU A 148 -0.28 13.75 -15.86
CA LEU A 148 0.44 14.73 -16.67
C LEU A 148 0.54 14.29 -18.14
N LYS A 149 0.75 12.99 -18.36
CA LYS A 149 0.79 12.40 -19.70
C LYS A 149 -0.60 12.38 -20.34
N GLY A 150 -1.64 12.03 -19.57
CA GLY A 150 -3.00 11.83 -20.05
C GLY A 150 -3.78 13.13 -20.32
N SER A 151 -3.52 14.20 -19.57
CA SER A 151 -4.28 15.45 -19.69
C SER A 151 -3.42 16.61 -20.19
N ASN A 152 -3.68 17.02 -21.44
CA ASN A 152 -3.08 18.24 -21.99
C ASN A 152 -3.49 19.48 -21.19
N ALA A 153 -4.71 19.52 -20.65
CA ALA A 153 -5.20 20.64 -19.85
C ALA A 153 -4.39 20.83 -18.56
N ILE A 154 -4.12 19.75 -17.82
CA ILE A 154 -3.28 19.80 -16.60
C ILE A 154 -1.88 20.28 -16.97
N ARG A 155 -1.30 19.74 -18.05
CA ARG A 155 0.05 20.09 -18.49
C ARG A 155 0.18 21.56 -18.87
N TYR A 156 -0.76 22.09 -19.66
CA TYR A 156 -0.76 23.50 -20.04
C TYR A 156 -1.00 24.40 -18.84
N THR A 157 -1.93 24.04 -17.94
CA THR A 157 -2.20 24.80 -16.71
C THR A 157 -0.97 24.90 -15.83
N LEU A 158 -0.25 23.79 -15.63
CA LEU A 158 0.99 23.76 -14.87
C LEU A 158 2.09 24.59 -15.55
N LEU A 159 2.22 24.48 -16.88
CA LEU A 159 3.21 25.22 -17.65
C LEU A 159 2.96 26.73 -17.60
N PHE A 160 1.71 27.17 -17.81
CA PHE A 160 1.33 28.58 -17.66
C PHE A 160 1.54 29.09 -16.23
N GLY A 161 1.17 28.29 -15.23
CA GLY A 161 1.40 28.64 -13.82
C GLY A 161 2.87 28.87 -13.50
N LEU A 162 3.74 27.95 -13.94
CA LEU A 162 5.20 28.07 -13.79
C LEU A 162 5.75 29.26 -14.58
N SER A 163 5.31 29.46 -15.83
CA SER A 163 5.75 30.59 -16.65
C SER A 163 5.40 31.93 -16.00
N PHE A 164 4.19 32.08 -15.44
CA PHE A 164 3.81 33.31 -14.74
C PHE A 164 4.64 33.55 -13.48
N LEU A 165 4.95 32.52 -12.69
CA LEU A 165 5.84 32.65 -11.54
C LEU A 165 7.27 33.03 -11.94
N ILE A 166 7.79 32.45 -13.03
CA ILE A 166 9.13 32.79 -13.54
C ILE A 166 9.16 34.26 -13.99
N ILE A 167 8.15 34.70 -14.73
CA ILE A 167 8.05 36.10 -15.17
C ILE A 167 7.95 37.02 -13.96
N ALA A 168 7.11 36.70 -12.97
CA ALA A 168 7.00 37.47 -11.72
C ALA A 168 8.35 37.52 -10.96
N ALA A 169 9.08 36.40 -10.88
CA ALA A 169 10.39 36.34 -10.22
C ALA A 169 11.43 37.23 -10.90
N LEU A 170 11.44 37.26 -12.24
CA LEU A 170 12.30 38.15 -13.01
C LEU A 170 11.97 39.62 -12.76
N ILE A 171 10.67 39.97 -12.71
CA ILE A 171 10.24 41.36 -12.47
C ILE A 171 10.56 41.80 -11.05
N PHE A 172 10.30 40.96 -10.04
CA PHE A 172 10.68 41.25 -8.65
C PHE A 172 12.20 41.20 -8.41
N LYS A 173 12.97 40.68 -9.38
CA LYS A 173 14.39 40.30 -9.23
C LYS A 173 14.62 39.41 -8.00
N SER A 174 13.63 38.60 -7.65
CA SER A 174 13.64 37.75 -6.46
C SER A 174 12.65 36.61 -6.61
N ILE A 175 13.20 35.40 -6.61
CA ILE A 175 12.40 34.16 -6.59
C ILE A 175 11.56 34.09 -5.32
N TYR A 176 12.14 34.48 -4.18
CA TYR A 176 11.46 34.49 -2.88
C TYR A 176 10.19 35.34 -2.91
N LYS A 177 10.27 36.55 -3.47
CA LYS A 177 9.12 37.45 -3.61
C LYS A 177 8.02 36.85 -4.48
N ALA A 178 8.36 36.29 -5.63
CA ALA A 178 7.40 35.62 -6.49
C ALA A 178 6.74 34.39 -5.84
N LEU A 179 7.50 33.61 -5.07
CA LEU A 179 6.96 32.49 -4.31
C LEU A 179 6.01 32.94 -3.21
N ILE A 180 6.30 34.03 -2.48
CA ILE A 180 5.36 34.58 -1.50
C ILE A 180 4.05 34.94 -2.19
N VAL A 181 4.11 35.75 -3.24
CA VAL A 181 2.90 36.17 -3.97
C VAL A 181 2.13 34.95 -4.49
N GLY A 182 2.83 33.97 -5.08
CA GLY A 182 2.20 32.76 -5.61
C GLY A 182 1.57 31.86 -4.55
N LEU A 183 2.26 31.61 -3.44
CA LEU A 183 1.79 30.67 -2.42
C LEU A 183 0.78 31.29 -1.45
N THR A 184 0.90 32.58 -1.18
CA THR A 184 0.10 33.26 -0.16
C THR A 184 -0.95 34.18 -0.76
N LEU A 185 -0.90 34.44 -2.08
CA LEU A 185 -1.73 35.43 -2.76
C LEU A 185 -1.64 36.83 -2.12
N THR A 186 -0.57 37.11 -1.38
CA THR A 186 -0.34 38.41 -0.76
C THR A 186 0.43 39.32 -1.70
N GLU A 187 0.04 40.60 -1.70
CA GLU A 187 0.68 41.62 -2.50
C GLU A 187 2.01 42.06 -1.88
N ILE A 188 3.06 42.15 -2.70
CA ILE A 188 4.30 42.80 -2.28
C ILE A 188 4.17 44.31 -2.50
N PRO A 189 4.44 45.13 -1.48
CA PRO A 189 4.26 46.57 -1.56
C PRO A 189 5.21 47.18 -2.60
N GLY A 190 4.66 48.03 -3.45
CA GLY A 190 5.40 48.89 -4.37
C GLY A 190 4.46 49.75 -5.22
N GLU A 191 4.82 51.02 -5.42
CA GLU A 191 3.96 52.00 -6.10
C GLU A 191 4.04 51.94 -7.64
N SER A 192 4.92 51.10 -8.19
CA SER A 192 5.12 51.01 -9.63
C SER A 192 4.12 50.06 -10.29
N THR A 193 3.61 50.43 -11.46
CA THR A 193 2.74 49.58 -12.30
C THR A 193 3.38 48.23 -12.59
N ILE A 194 4.71 48.20 -12.71
CA ILE A 194 5.50 46.97 -12.95
C ILE A 194 5.39 46.01 -11.75
N THR A 195 5.44 46.54 -10.52
CA THR A 195 5.24 45.75 -9.29
C THR A 195 3.84 45.17 -9.24
N MET A 196 2.82 45.96 -9.61
CA MET A 196 1.43 45.51 -9.66
C MET A 196 1.22 44.37 -10.67
N ILE A 197 1.81 44.49 -11.87
CA ILE A 197 1.77 43.42 -12.89
C ILE A 197 2.45 42.15 -12.36
N ALA A 198 3.59 42.28 -11.68
CA ALA A 198 4.28 41.12 -11.09
C ALA A 198 3.46 40.46 -9.97
N ASN A 199 2.74 41.23 -9.16
CA ASN A 199 1.82 40.70 -8.14
C ASN A 199 0.69 39.91 -8.81
N ILE A 200 0.07 40.44 -9.87
CA ILE A 200 -1.00 39.75 -10.61
C ILE A 200 -0.48 38.45 -11.25
N LEU A 201 0.65 38.51 -11.95
CA LEU A 201 1.24 37.34 -12.59
C LEU A 201 1.65 36.29 -11.55
N GLY A 202 2.28 36.71 -10.45
CA GLY A 202 2.65 35.81 -9.36
C GLY A 202 1.43 35.13 -8.75
N GLY A 203 0.37 35.88 -8.48
CA GLY A 203 -0.88 35.38 -7.91
C GLY A 203 -1.60 34.41 -8.84
N LEU A 204 -1.74 34.76 -10.13
CA LEU A 204 -2.31 33.87 -11.14
C LEU A 204 -1.46 32.60 -11.31
N GLY A 205 -0.14 32.73 -11.32
CA GLY A 205 0.78 31.59 -11.43
C GLY A 205 0.61 30.62 -10.27
N GLY A 206 0.60 31.13 -9.05
CA GLY A 206 0.38 30.35 -7.84
C GLY A 206 -1.00 29.70 -7.78
N PHE A 207 -2.05 30.44 -8.13
CA PHE A 207 -3.42 29.94 -8.21
C PHE A 207 -3.54 28.74 -9.16
N LEU A 208 -2.97 28.83 -10.37
CA LEU A 208 -3.01 27.74 -11.35
C LEU A 208 -2.30 26.48 -10.84
N ILE A 209 -1.13 26.63 -10.22
CA ILE A 209 -0.40 25.49 -9.64
C ILE A 209 -1.18 24.86 -8.49
N PHE A 210 -1.80 25.67 -7.63
CA PHE A 210 -2.61 25.19 -6.51
C PHE A 210 -3.75 24.26 -6.98
N PHE A 211 -4.51 24.66 -8.00
CA PHE A 211 -5.60 23.83 -8.53
C PHE A 211 -5.10 22.54 -9.18
N VAL A 212 -3.94 22.58 -9.85
CA VAL A 212 -3.30 21.36 -10.38
C VAL A 212 -2.89 20.43 -9.25
N SER A 213 -2.28 20.94 -8.18
CA SER A 213 -1.94 20.15 -6.99
C SER A 213 -3.17 19.51 -6.35
N LEU A 214 -4.25 20.28 -6.20
CA LEU A 214 -5.52 19.78 -5.65
C LEU A 214 -6.12 18.68 -6.55
N THR A 215 -6.05 18.86 -7.86
CA THR A 215 -6.49 17.85 -8.84
C THR A 215 -5.72 16.54 -8.69
N PHE A 216 -4.40 16.59 -8.49
CA PHE A 216 -3.60 15.39 -8.25
C PHE A 216 -3.99 14.66 -6.97
N ILE A 217 -4.26 15.40 -5.90
CA ILE A 217 -4.71 14.81 -4.62
C ILE A 217 -6.06 14.11 -4.81
N PHE A 218 -7.04 14.79 -5.44
CA PHE A 218 -8.35 14.20 -5.68
C PHE A 218 -8.29 12.97 -6.57
N GLU A 219 -7.54 13.03 -7.67
CA GLU A 219 -7.44 11.89 -8.57
C GLU A 219 -6.75 10.70 -7.89
N TYR A 220 -5.72 10.93 -7.07
CA TYR A 220 -5.12 9.87 -6.27
C TYR A 220 -6.12 9.22 -5.33
N ILE A 221 -6.92 10.01 -4.60
CA ILE A 221 -7.96 9.50 -3.70
C ILE A 221 -9.00 8.70 -4.47
N LEU A 222 -9.49 9.22 -5.59
CA LEU A 222 -10.47 8.55 -6.44
C LEU A 222 -9.93 7.26 -7.05
N HIS A 223 -8.66 7.25 -7.45
CA HIS A 223 -8.02 6.06 -7.99
C HIS A 223 -7.90 4.97 -6.91
N LEU A 224 -7.47 5.34 -5.70
CA LEU A 224 -7.42 4.43 -4.56
C LEU A 224 -8.81 3.87 -4.25
N GLU A 225 -9.85 4.70 -4.20
CA GLU A 225 -11.21 4.29 -3.93
C GLU A 225 -11.76 3.35 -5.02
N ARG A 226 -11.51 3.64 -6.30
CA ARG A 226 -11.89 2.76 -7.42
C ARG A 226 -11.18 1.41 -7.34
N SER A 227 -9.87 1.39 -7.07
CA SER A 227 -9.13 0.13 -6.92
C SER A 227 -9.65 -0.69 -5.73
N ASN A 228 -9.91 -0.04 -4.59
CA ASN A 228 -10.49 -0.69 -3.42
C ASN A 228 -11.84 -1.31 -3.75
N LYS A 229 -12.72 -0.57 -4.42
CA LYS A 229 -14.03 -1.06 -4.83
C LYS A 229 -13.95 -2.27 -5.77
N GLN A 230 -13.01 -2.26 -6.73
CA GLN A 230 -12.77 -3.42 -7.60
C GLN A 230 -12.38 -4.68 -6.82
N VAL A 231 -11.52 -4.54 -5.81
CA VAL A 231 -11.15 -5.67 -4.94
C VAL A 231 -12.33 -6.14 -4.10
N GLN A 232 -13.13 -5.21 -3.56
CA GLN A 232 -14.35 -5.54 -2.81
C GLN A 232 -15.35 -6.32 -3.69
N ASP A 233 -15.57 -5.88 -4.93
CA ASP A 233 -16.46 -6.56 -5.88
C ASP A 233 -15.97 -7.98 -6.20
N LEU A 234 -14.65 -8.19 -6.34
CA LEU A 234 -14.07 -9.52 -6.54
C LEU A 234 -14.26 -10.44 -5.32
N VAL A 235 -14.12 -9.91 -4.11
CA VAL A 235 -14.43 -10.64 -2.89
C VAL A 235 -15.92 -10.96 -2.79
N TRP A 236 -16.80 -10.04 -3.16
CA TRP A 236 -18.24 -10.30 -3.15
C TRP A 236 -18.60 -11.45 -4.08
N ASN A 237 -17.97 -11.51 -5.26
CA ASN A 237 -18.10 -12.64 -6.18
C ASN A 237 -17.61 -13.97 -5.59
N TYR A 238 -16.58 -13.96 -4.74
CA TYR A 238 -16.14 -15.15 -4.01
C TYR A 238 -17.23 -15.71 -3.09
N PHE A 239 -17.94 -14.85 -2.37
CA PHE A 239 -19.05 -15.29 -1.51
C PHE A 239 -20.30 -15.70 -2.31
N ILE A 240 -20.58 -15.03 -3.45
CA ILE A 240 -21.70 -15.41 -4.32
C ILE A 240 -21.47 -16.78 -4.94
N LYS A 241 -20.28 -17.06 -5.50
CA LYS A 241 -19.98 -18.35 -6.17
C LYS A 241 -19.99 -19.56 -5.22
N ARG A 242 -20.03 -19.33 -3.91
CA ARG A 242 -20.06 -20.36 -2.87
C ARG A 242 -21.46 -20.63 -2.31
N LYS A 243 -22.46 -19.81 -2.68
CA LYS A 243 -23.88 -20.06 -2.42
C LYS A 243 -24.46 -20.92 -3.54
#